data_AF-A0A9Q0QHJ8-F1
#
_entry.id   AF-A0A9Q0QHJ8-F1
#
_cell.length_a   1.000
_cell.length_b   1.000
_cell.length_c   1.000
_cell.angle_alpha   90.00
_cell.angle_beta   90.00
_cell.angle_gamma   90.00
#
_symmetry.space_group_name_H-M   'P 1'
#
loop_
_entity.id
_entity.type
_entity.pdbx_description
1 polymer ?
#
loop_
_entity_poly.entity_id
_entity_poly.type
_entity_poly.pdbx_seq_one_letter_code
_entity_poly.pdbx_strand_id
1 'polypeptide(L)'
;MRDSMAFCASLVVFLLFLGNGVNCEDPYRFITWKITYGDIYPLGVKQQGILINGQFPGPQIDAVTNENLIISVYNYLREPFLISWFHFFVSHALHEAP
;
A
#
# COMPACT_ATOMS: atom_id res chain seq x y z
N MET A 1 43.13 -33.30 10.44
CA MET A 1 42.60 -32.21 11.31
C MET A 1 42.29 -30.93 10.54
N ARG A 2 43.18 -30.41 9.68
CA ARG A 2 42.94 -29.20 8.86
C ARG A 2 41.76 -29.30 7.88
N ASP A 3 41.56 -30.45 7.24
CA ASP A 3 40.51 -30.61 6.21
C ASP A 3 39.10 -30.66 6.82
N SER A 4 38.95 -31.29 7.98
CA SER A 4 37.70 -31.29 8.75
C SER A 4 37.30 -29.87 9.19
N MET A 5 38.28 -29.04 9.57
CA MET A 5 38.05 -27.66 9.97
C MET A 5 37.60 -26.78 8.79
N ALA A 6 38.17 -27.03 7.59
CA ALA A 6 37.77 -26.35 6.35
C ALA A 6 36.35 -26.72 5.92
N PHE A 7 35.97 -28.00 6.04
CA PHE A 7 34.59 -28.44 5.78
C PHE A 7 33.59 -27.80 6.74
N CYS A 8 33.89 -27.73 8.04
CA CYS A 8 33.05 -27.07 9.02
C CYS A 8 32.89 -25.58 8.70
N ALA A 9 33.99 -24.89 8.36
CA ALA A 9 33.93 -23.48 7.99
C ALA A 9 33.09 -23.23 6.72
N SER A 10 33.24 -24.08 5.69
CA SER A 10 32.44 -23.99 4.47
C SER A 10 30.95 -24.21 4.72
N LEU A 11 30.60 -25.14 5.61
CA LEU A 11 29.22 -25.47 5.93
C LEU A 11 28.55 -24.36 6.74
N VAL A 12 29.29 -23.73 7.66
CA VAL A 12 28.83 -22.54 8.39
C VAL A 12 28.58 -21.37 7.44
N VAL A 13 29.50 -21.11 6.50
CA VAL A 13 29.32 -20.05 5.49
C VAL A 13 28.09 -20.32 4.63
N PHE A 14 27.89 -21.55 4.16
CA PHE A 14 26.71 -21.90 3.35
C PHE A 14 25.39 -21.73 4.12
N LEU A 15 25.35 -22.14 5.38
CA LEU A 15 24.17 -21.94 6.25
C LEU A 15 23.88 -20.46 6.50
N LEU A 16 24.91 -19.61 6.60
CA LEU A 16 24.74 -18.16 6.71
C LEU A 16 24.16 -17.55 5.42
N PHE A 17 24.49 -18.10 4.25
CA PHE A 17 23.89 -17.66 2.98
C PHE A 17 22.44 -18.11 2.79
N LEU A 18 22.07 -19.30 3.28
CA LEU A 18 20.69 -19.80 3.20
C LEU A 18 19.68 -19.00 4.04
N GLY A 19 20.14 -18.26 5.05
CA GLY A 19 19.28 -17.41 5.89
C GLY A 19 18.83 -16.09 5.22
N ASN A 20 19.43 -15.72 4.09
CA ASN A 20 19.11 -14.49 3.38
C ASN A 20 18.15 -14.79 2.21
N GLY A 21 16.87 -14.99 2.54
CA GLY A 21 15.82 -15.10 1.53
C GLY A 21 15.64 -13.79 0.77
N VAL A 22 15.74 -13.83 -0.56
CA VAL A 22 15.43 -12.67 -1.41
C VAL A 22 13.92 -12.72 -1.70
N ASN A 23 13.18 -11.71 -1.24
CA ASN A 23 11.77 -11.55 -1.61
C ASN A 23 11.73 -10.90 -3.00
N CYS A 24 11.26 -11.64 -4.00
CA CYS A 24 11.16 -11.17 -5.39
C CYS A 24 9.77 -10.57 -5.70
N GLU A 25 9.02 -10.19 -4.67
CA GLU A 25 7.65 -9.71 -4.79
C GLU A 25 7.56 -8.24 -4.37
N ASP A 26 6.72 -7.48 -5.06
CA ASP A 26 6.49 -6.07 -4.76
C ASP A 26 5.68 -5.90 -3.45
N PRO A 27 5.89 -4.81 -2.70
CA PRO A 27 5.22 -4.58 -1.43
C PRO A 27 3.69 -4.55 -1.54
N TYR A 28 3.03 -5.12 -0.53
CA TYR A 28 1.58 -5.02 -0.36
C TYR A 28 1.19 -3.88 0.57
N ARG A 29 0.15 -3.14 0.20
CA ARG A 29 -0.44 -2.11 1.06
C ARG A 29 -1.91 -2.39 1.30
N PHE A 30 -2.28 -2.40 2.57
CA PHE A 30 -3.64 -2.67 3.01
C PHE A 30 -4.31 -1.37 3.46
N ILE A 31 -5.41 -1.02 2.81
CA ILE A 31 -6.15 0.21 3.07
C ILE A 31 -7.58 -0.17 3.44
N THR A 32 -8.12 0.48 4.46
CA THR A 32 -9.51 0.31 4.86
C THR A 32 -10.28 1.60 4.62
N TRP A 33 -11.39 1.49 3.90
CA TRP A 33 -12.29 2.58 3.59
C TRP A 33 -13.67 2.35 4.22
N LYS A 34 -14.12 3.34 4.98
CA LYS A 34 -15.50 3.44 5.48
C LYS A 34 -16.23 4.48 4.66
N ILE A 35 -17.27 4.05 3.96
CA ILE A 35 -18.07 4.90 3.08
C ILE A 35 -19.30 5.36 3.84
N THR A 36 -19.44 6.66 4.01
CA THR A 36 -20.47 7.27 4.86
C THR A 36 -21.04 8.52 4.22
N TYR A 37 -22.27 8.89 4.61
CA TYR A 37 -22.80 10.22 4.35
C TYR A 37 -22.24 11.23 5.36
N GLY A 38 -21.97 12.43 4.90
CA GLY A 38 -21.69 13.56 5.78
C GLY A 38 -21.86 14.91 5.11
N ASP A 39 -21.72 15.96 5.91
CA ASP A 39 -21.92 17.34 5.47
C ASP A 39 -20.61 17.90 4.90
N ILE A 40 -20.68 18.49 3.71
CA ILE A 40 -19.55 19.14 3.03
C ILE A 40 -19.90 20.57 2.62
N TYR A 41 -18.89 21.43 2.48
CA TYR A 41 -19.06 22.87 2.20
C TYR A 41 -18.14 23.35 1.06
N PRO A 42 -18.21 22.77 -0.15
CA PRO A 42 -17.26 23.06 -1.23
C PRO A 42 -17.28 24.52 -1.71
N LEU A 43 -18.42 25.21 -1.56
CA LEU A 43 -18.60 26.62 -1.94
C LEU A 43 -19.16 27.46 -0.76
N GLY A 44 -18.90 27.04 0.48
CA GLY A 44 -19.43 27.70 1.68
C GLY A 44 -20.91 27.41 1.97
N VAL A 45 -21.60 26.66 1.12
CA VAL A 45 -22.98 26.18 1.34
C VAL A 45 -22.96 24.71 1.73
N LYS A 46 -23.77 24.36 2.74
CA LYS A 46 -23.95 22.99 3.23
C LYS A 46 -24.55 22.08 2.16
N GLN A 47 -23.91 20.96 1.88
CA GLN A 47 -24.38 19.92 0.98
C GLN A 47 -24.11 18.54 1.58
N GLN A 48 -24.94 17.55 1.27
CA GLN A 48 -24.67 16.17 1.67
C GLN A 48 -23.75 15.50 0.63
N GLY A 49 -22.61 14.97 1.09
CA GLY A 49 -21.64 14.29 0.26
C GLY A 49 -21.36 12.86 0.75
N ILE A 50 -20.77 12.05 -0.14
CA ILE A 50 -20.21 10.75 0.22
C ILE A 50 -18.76 10.96 0.65
N LEU A 51 -18.42 10.44 1.82
CA LEU A 51 -17.11 10.58 2.45
C LEU A 51 -16.40 9.23 2.50
N ILE A 52 -15.08 9.25 2.27
CA ILE A 52 -14.21 8.10 2.53
C ILE A 52 -13.47 8.38 3.83
N ASN A 53 -13.69 7.54 4.85
CA ASN A 53 -13.12 7.73 6.19
C ASN A 53 -13.42 9.11 6.80
N GLY A 54 -14.59 9.68 6.49
CA GLY A 54 -15.02 10.99 6.95
C GLY A 54 -14.36 12.19 6.23
N GLN A 55 -13.58 11.94 5.17
CA GLN A 55 -12.86 12.98 4.44
C GLN A 55 -13.52 13.32 3.09
N PHE A 56 -13.46 14.61 2.74
CA PHE A 56 -13.81 15.14 1.41
C PHE A 56 -12.88 16.31 1.05
N PRO A 57 -12.11 16.24 -0.05
CA PRO A 57 -11.94 15.07 -0.93
C PRO A 57 -11.43 13.84 -0.16
N GLY A 58 -11.64 12.64 -0.70
CA GLY A 58 -11.20 11.41 -0.07
C GLY A 58 -9.67 11.34 0.11
N PRO A 59 -9.16 10.41 0.93
CA PRO A 59 -7.73 10.29 1.18
C PRO A 59 -6.98 9.91 -0.10
N GLN A 60 -5.84 10.55 -0.34
CA GLN A 60 -4.94 10.23 -1.44
C GLN A 60 -4.28 8.86 -1.20
N ILE A 61 -4.16 8.07 -2.27
CA ILE A 61 -3.34 6.87 -2.27
C ILE A 61 -2.04 7.19 -3.00
N ASP A 62 -0.94 7.23 -2.26
CA ASP A 62 0.40 7.23 -2.83
C ASP A 62 0.86 5.79 -3.00
N ALA A 63 1.26 5.38 -4.20
CA ALA A 63 1.80 4.06 -4.48
C ALA A 63 2.89 4.17 -5.54
N VAL A 64 3.90 3.29 -5.48
CA VAL A 64 4.91 3.19 -6.55
C VAL A 64 4.52 2.11 -7.56
N THR A 65 5.10 2.18 -8.76
CA THR A 65 4.83 1.20 -9.82
C THR A 65 5.07 -0.22 -9.30
N ASN A 66 4.14 -1.13 -9.62
CA ASN A 66 4.09 -2.54 -9.24
C ASN A 66 3.72 -2.85 -7.78
N GLU A 67 3.49 -1.86 -6.90
CA GLU A 67 2.91 -2.15 -5.58
C GLU A 67 1.49 -2.73 -5.69
N ASN A 68 1.20 -3.71 -4.83
CA ASN A 68 -0.09 -4.37 -4.76
C ASN A 68 -0.98 -3.70 -3.70
N LEU A 69 -2.04 -3.02 -4.14
CA LEU A 69 -2.98 -2.33 -3.26
C LEU A 69 -4.19 -3.21 -2.93
N ILE A 70 -4.36 -3.54 -1.65
CA ILE A 70 -5.49 -4.33 -1.14
C ILE A 70 -6.41 -3.40 -0.34
N ILE A 71 -7.57 -3.10 -0.90
CA ILE A 71 -8.48 -2.08 -0.36
C ILE A 71 -9.77 -2.75 0.11
N SER A 72 -9.97 -2.75 1.43
CA SER A 72 -11.19 -3.24 2.06
C SER A 72 -12.20 -2.11 2.21
N VAL A 73 -13.37 -2.30 1.61
CA VAL A 73 -14.39 -1.25 1.50
C VAL A 73 -15.63 -1.65 2.30
N TYR A 74 -16.01 -0.81 3.25
CA TYR A 74 -17.19 -0.99 4.09
C TYR A 74 -18.23 0.07 3.75
N ASN A 75 -19.32 -0.37 3.13
CA ASN A 75 -20.46 0.50 2.80
C ASN A 75 -21.35 0.70 4.03
N TYR A 76 -21.42 1.92 4.55
CA TYR A 76 -22.39 2.33 5.58
C TYR A 76 -23.50 3.24 5.04
N LEU A 77 -23.61 3.37 3.72
CA LEU A 77 -24.75 4.04 3.08
C LEU A 77 -25.98 3.13 3.14
N ARG A 78 -27.17 3.73 2.98
CA ARG A 78 -28.44 2.98 2.92
C ARG A 78 -28.72 2.40 1.53
N GLU A 79 -27.97 2.84 0.53
CA GLU A 79 -28.07 2.41 -0.86
C GLU A 79 -26.81 1.67 -1.34
N PRO A 80 -26.94 0.86 -2.41
CA PRO A 80 -25.79 0.34 -3.13
C PRO A 80 -24.99 1.48 -3.76
N PHE A 81 -23.67 1.31 -3.83
CA PHE A 81 -22.77 2.26 -4.47
C PHE A 81 -21.68 1.52 -5.26
N LEU A 82 -21.04 2.24 -6.18
CA LEU A 82 -19.99 1.74 -7.06
C LEU A 82 -18.72 2.57 -6.86
N ILE A 83 -17.56 1.89 -6.82
CA ILE A 83 -16.24 2.52 -6.91
C ILE A 83 -15.67 2.25 -8.30
N SER A 84 -15.09 3.28 -8.91
CA SER A 84 -14.32 3.17 -10.15
C SER A 84 -12.97 3.87 -10.01
N TRP A 85 -11.98 3.35 -10.73
CA TRP A 85 -10.63 3.92 -10.80
C TRP A 85 -10.53 4.76 -12.07
N PHE A 86 -10.55 6.08 -11.95
CA PHE A 86 -10.59 6.96 -13.12
C PHE A 86 -9.21 7.42 -13.60
N HIS A 87 -8.29 7.73 -12.67
CA HIS A 87 -6.99 8.29 -13.03
C HIS A 87 -5.92 7.93 -12.00
N PHE A 88 -4.82 7.33 -12.46
CA PHE A 88 -3.57 7.24 -11.71
C PHE A 88 -2.63 8.31 -12.25
N PHE A 89 -2.28 9.28 -11.40
CA PHE A 89 -1.28 10.27 -11.75
C PHE A 89 0.10 9.73 -11.38
N VAL A 90 0.96 9.53 -12.39
CA VAL A 90 2.36 9.18 -12.15
C VAL A 90 3.11 10.49 -11.86
N SER A 91 3.38 10.76 -10.58
CA SER A 91 4.30 11.84 -10.24
C SER A 91 5.73 11.34 -10.46
N HIS A 92 6.49 12.01 -11.33
CA HIS A 92 7.93 11.77 -11.42
C HIS A 92 8.56 12.39 -10.16
N ALA A 93 8.70 11.59 -9.10
CA ALA A 93 9.59 11.96 -8.02
C ALA A 93 11.00 11.95 -8.61
N LEU A 94 11.64 13.12 -8.70
CA LEU A 94 13.06 13.20 -8.98
C LEU A 94 13.76 12.37 -7.90
N HIS A 95 14.37 11.27 -8.32
CA HIS A 95 15.12 10.40 -7.46
C HIS A 95 16.38 11.15 -7.02
N GLU A 96 16.30 11.94 -5.95
CA GLU A 96 17.48 12.36 -5.20
C GLU A 96 18.02 11.12 -4.48
N ALA A 97 18.99 10.46 -5.12
CA ALA A 97 19.83 9.46 -4.48
C ALA A 97 20.79 10.16 -3.50
N PRO A 98 21.17 9.53 -2.37
CA PRO A 98 22.31 9.97 -1.57
C PRO A 98 23.64 9.80 -2.32
#